data_AF-D3SG79-F1
#
_entry.id   AF-D3SG79-F1
#
_cell.length_a   1.000
_cell.length_b   1.000
_cell.length_c   1.000
_cell.angle_alpha   90.00
_cell.angle_beta   90.00
_cell.angle_gamma   90.00
#
_symmetry.space_group_name_H-M   'P 1'
#
loop_
_entity.id
_entity.type
_entity.pdbx_description
1 polymer ?
#
loop_
_entity_poly.entity_id
_entity_poly.type
_entity_poly.pdbx_seq_one_letter_code
_entity_poly.pdbx_strand_id
1 'polypeptide(L)'
;MSDYMTVHANEGRTTNRFTVHELPDGCIGVEGPNGVSMRLLNALMRGLSEEEENLHLSMDLAARTGWTFFIGPPDALAARTRALDEDAKASAPGPDAPVMERLRHWGAHGEPGLSANTLAGALKADLNGADLPEAIHYPHDPSDLRRCRLLIDQVPEAAPESLRLLRAASPQWDALARGWGALCARMDHECPQWRAPEGETFALRTYRHLQAVIEGAD
;
A
#
# COMPACT_ATOMS: atom_id res chain seq x y z
N MET A 1 -24.93 -11.33 15.35
CA MET A 1 -25.21 -12.35 14.31
C MET A 1 -24.96 -11.64 12.99
N SER A 2 -24.00 -12.11 12.20
CA SER A 2 -23.71 -11.56 10.87
C SER A 2 -24.64 -12.27 9.90
N ASP A 3 -25.56 -11.53 9.29
CA ASP A 3 -26.36 -12.06 8.18
C ASP A 3 -25.46 -12.12 6.94
N TYR A 4 -25.52 -13.23 6.21
CA TYR A 4 -24.73 -13.44 5.00
C TYR A 4 -25.67 -13.69 3.83
N MET A 5 -25.45 -12.98 2.73
CA MET A 5 -26.19 -13.16 1.49
C MET A 5 -25.24 -13.69 0.41
N THR A 6 -25.59 -14.82 -0.20
CA THR A 6 -24.88 -15.35 -1.38
C THR A 6 -25.63 -14.92 -2.63
N VAL A 7 -25.01 -14.06 -3.44
CA VAL A 7 -25.62 -13.57 -4.69
C VAL A 7 -25.11 -14.38 -5.87
N HIS A 8 -26.02 -14.93 -6.66
CA HIS A 8 -25.72 -15.70 -7.88
C HIS A 8 -25.98 -14.86 -9.13
N ALA A 9 -24.94 -14.35 -9.77
CA ALA A 9 -25.05 -13.77 -11.11
C ALA A 9 -24.88 -14.88 -12.16
N ASN A 10 -25.95 -15.22 -12.87
CA ASN A 10 -25.97 -16.34 -13.80
C ASN A 10 -25.94 -15.81 -15.24
N GLU A 11 -24.74 -15.68 -15.81
CA GLU A 11 -24.56 -15.56 -17.26
C GLU A 11 -23.51 -16.59 -17.71
N GLY A 12 -23.81 -17.30 -18.78
CA GLY A 12 -23.13 -18.53 -19.19
C GLY A 12 -21.60 -18.42 -19.22
N ARG A 13 -20.97 -19.41 -18.55
CA ARG A 13 -19.53 -19.67 -18.36
C ARG A 13 -18.90 -18.89 -17.19
N THR A 14 -18.46 -19.67 -16.20
CA THR A 14 -17.91 -19.30 -14.87
C THR A 14 -18.90 -18.63 -13.92
N THR A 15 -19.46 -19.42 -13.00
CA THR A 15 -20.18 -18.93 -11.81
C THR A 15 -19.21 -18.18 -10.92
N ASN A 16 -19.18 -16.88 -11.14
CA ASN A 16 -18.52 -15.92 -10.29
C ASN A 16 -19.29 -15.89 -8.96
N ARG A 17 -18.74 -16.54 -7.92
CA ARG A 17 -19.34 -16.63 -6.58
C ARG A 17 -18.71 -15.56 -5.69
N PHE A 18 -19.56 -14.80 -5.02
CA PHE A 18 -19.17 -13.78 -4.05
C PHE A 18 -19.87 -14.03 -2.74
N THR A 19 -19.20 -13.68 -1.66
CA THR A 19 -19.79 -13.63 -0.32
C THR A 19 -19.88 -12.16 0.07
N VAL A 20 -21.09 -11.71 0.41
CA VAL A 20 -21.33 -10.36 0.95
C VAL A 20 -21.52 -10.49 2.45
N HIS A 21 -20.77 -9.68 3.19
CA HIS A 21 -20.78 -9.61 4.64
C HIS A 21 -21.24 -8.23 5.07
N GLU A 22 -22.45 -8.15 5.63
CA GLU A 22 -22.93 -6.94 6.27
C GLU A 22 -22.38 -6.84 7.69
N LEU A 23 -21.81 -5.68 8.00
CA LEU A 23 -21.18 -5.39 9.27
C LEU A 23 -22.10 -4.50 10.11
N PRO A 24 -22.03 -4.58 11.46
CA PRO A 24 -22.96 -3.86 12.35
C PRO A 24 -22.96 -2.33 12.24
N ASP A 25 -21.95 -1.76 11.61
CA ASP A 25 -21.74 -0.33 11.40
C ASP A 25 -22.12 0.14 9.98
N GLY A 26 -22.90 -0.68 9.25
CA GLY A 26 -23.32 -0.37 7.88
C GLY A 26 -22.23 -0.57 6.84
N CYS A 27 -21.06 -1.07 7.22
CA CYS A 27 -20.04 -1.46 6.25
C CYS A 27 -20.36 -2.82 5.62
N ILE A 28 -19.87 -3.02 4.40
CA ILE A 28 -20.07 -4.22 3.60
C ILE A 28 -18.70 -4.70 3.14
N GLY A 29 -18.33 -5.90 3.57
CA GLY A 29 -17.18 -6.63 3.05
C GLY A 29 -17.61 -7.57 1.92
N VAL A 30 -16.92 -7.52 0.79
CA VAL A 30 -17.17 -8.42 -0.33
C VAL A 30 -15.94 -9.30 -0.57
N GLU A 31 -16.14 -10.60 -0.51
CA GLU A 31 -15.14 -11.60 -0.90
C GLU A 31 -15.47 -12.14 -2.30
N GLY A 32 -14.49 -12.12 -3.20
CA GLY A 32 -14.62 -12.61 -4.56
C GLY A 32 -13.32 -13.20 -5.10
N PRO A 33 -13.40 -14.04 -6.16
CA PRO A 33 -12.21 -14.59 -6.81
C PRO A 33 -11.35 -13.48 -7.43
N ASN A 34 -10.03 -13.71 -7.47
CA ASN A 34 -9.07 -12.81 -8.11
C ASN A 34 -9.50 -12.48 -9.55
N GLY A 35 -9.56 -11.19 -9.89
CA GLY A 35 -9.94 -10.72 -11.23
C GLY A 35 -11.43 -10.43 -11.41
N VAL A 36 -12.12 -9.97 -10.37
CA VAL A 36 -13.54 -9.55 -10.46
C VAL A 36 -13.74 -8.54 -11.59
N SER A 37 -14.67 -8.84 -12.50
CA SER A 37 -15.01 -7.97 -13.62
C SER A 37 -15.62 -6.64 -13.14
N MET A 38 -15.16 -5.52 -13.71
CA MET A 38 -15.75 -4.19 -13.48
C MET A 38 -17.25 -4.13 -13.76
N ARG A 39 -17.77 -4.97 -14.67
CA ARG A 39 -19.21 -5.06 -14.92
C ARG A 39 -19.97 -5.58 -13.72
N LEU A 40 -19.39 -6.55 -13.02
CA LEU A 40 -20.01 -7.12 -11.84
C LEU A 40 -19.94 -6.16 -10.66
N LEU A 41 -18.79 -5.50 -10.46
CA LEU A 41 -18.69 -4.43 -9.45
C LEU A 41 -19.77 -3.37 -9.68
N ASN A 42 -19.99 -2.96 -10.94
CA ASN A 42 -21.04 -2.00 -11.29
C ASN A 42 -22.46 -2.53 -10.99
N ALA A 43 -22.74 -3.81 -11.25
CA ALA A 43 -24.02 -4.42 -10.89
C ALA A 43 -24.25 -4.46 -9.37
N LEU A 44 -23.21 -4.76 -8.61
CA LEU A 44 -23.24 -4.79 -7.14
C LEU A 44 -23.46 -3.37 -6.58
N MET A 45 -22.72 -2.39 -7.07
CA MET A 45 -22.86 -0.98 -6.66
C MET A 45 -24.23 -0.40 -7.01
N ARG A 46 -24.83 -0.78 -8.15
CA ARG A 46 -26.17 -0.34 -8.52
C ARG A 46 -27.23 -0.85 -7.56
N GLY A 47 -27.19 -2.13 -7.21
CA GLY A 47 -28.12 -2.72 -6.24
C GLY A 47 -27.99 -2.09 -4.85
N LEU A 48 -26.77 -1.78 -4.41
CA LEU A 48 -26.53 -1.11 -3.12
C LEU A 48 -26.94 0.38 -3.13
N SER A 49 -26.77 1.08 -4.26
CA SER A 49 -27.08 2.51 -4.37
C SER A 49 -28.58 2.83 -4.40
N GLU A 50 -29.43 1.84 -4.70
CA GLU A 50 -30.88 2.03 -4.68
C GLU A 50 -31.46 2.05 -3.26
N GLU A 51 -30.72 1.56 -2.25
CA GLU A 51 -31.16 1.50 -0.85
C GLU A 51 -30.42 2.47 0.09
N GLU A 52 -29.18 2.87 -0.20
CA GLU A 52 -28.38 3.75 0.67
C GLU A 52 -27.62 4.85 -0.11
N GLU A 53 -28.01 6.11 0.06
CA GLU A 53 -27.56 7.26 -0.75
C GLU A 53 -26.09 7.71 -0.51
N ASN A 54 -25.33 7.09 0.42
CA ASN A 54 -24.00 7.61 0.80
C ASN A 54 -22.96 6.51 1.11
N LEU A 55 -22.86 5.50 0.26
CA LEU A 55 -21.85 4.45 0.38
C LEU A 55 -20.60 4.75 -0.44
N HIS A 56 -19.43 4.64 0.19
CA HIS A 56 -18.12 4.86 -0.45
C HIS A 56 -17.33 3.55 -0.51
N LEU A 57 -16.58 3.35 -1.60
CA LEU A 57 -15.64 2.24 -1.74
C LEU A 57 -14.28 2.63 -1.13
N SER A 58 -13.75 1.80 -0.23
CA SER A 58 -12.41 1.93 0.34
C SER A 58 -11.51 0.78 -0.12
N MET A 59 -10.62 1.07 -1.06
CA MET A 59 -9.61 0.11 -1.53
C MET A 59 -8.54 -0.17 -0.46
N ASP A 60 -8.26 0.81 0.40
CA ASP A 60 -7.32 0.65 1.53
C ASP A 60 -7.84 -0.38 2.53
N LEU A 61 -9.08 -0.21 3.00
CA LEU A 61 -9.67 -1.15 3.95
C LEU A 61 -9.80 -2.55 3.35
N ALA A 62 -10.18 -2.65 2.07
CA ALA A 62 -10.21 -3.93 1.37
C ALA A 62 -8.85 -4.64 1.43
N ALA A 63 -7.76 -3.94 1.09
CA ALA A 63 -6.41 -4.48 1.15
C ALA A 63 -5.99 -4.87 2.58
N ARG A 64 -6.27 -4.02 3.58
CA ARG A 64 -5.84 -4.22 4.99
C ARG A 64 -6.59 -5.32 5.71
N THR A 65 -7.82 -5.62 5.32
CA THR A 65 -8.64 -6.66 5.98
C THR A 65 -8.86 -7.90 5.11
N GLY A 66 -8.24 -7.96 3.92
CA GLY A 66 -8.31 -9.10 3.02
C GLY A 66 -9.62 -9.23 2.23
N TRP A 67 -10.44 -8.18 2.16
CA TRP A 67 -11.63 -8.18 1.32
C TRP A 67 -11.27 -7.85 -0.13
N THR A 68 -12.09 -8.31 -1.07
CA THR A 68 -11.97 -7.89 -2.46
C THR A 68 -12.48 -6.48 -2.65
N PHE A 69 -13.60 -6.14 -2.00
CA PHE A 69 -14.11 -4.77 -1.90
C PHE A 69 -14.58 -4.50 -0.48
N PHE A 70 -14.45 -3.24 -0.06
CA PHE A 70 -14.94 -2.78 1.24
C PHE A 70 -15.70 -1.47 1.04
N ILE A 71 -16.99 -1.48 1.38
CA ILE A 71 -17.91 -0.38 1.09
C ILE A 71 -18.57 0.05 2.40
N GLY A 72 -18.89 1.32 2.59
CA GLY A 72 -19.60 1.76 3.79
C GLY A 72 -19.84 3.27 3.85
N PRO A 73 -20.59 3.74 4.86
CA PRO A 73 -20.72 5.16 5.18
C PRO A 73 -19.35 5.80 5.44
N PRO A 74 -19.09 7.05 5.00
CA PRO A 74 -17.78 7.69 5.13
C PRO A 74 -17.25 7.76 6.56
N ASP A 75 -18.12 7.98 7.55
CA ASP A 75 -17.79 8.04 8.97
C ASP A 75 -17.43 6.66 9.54
N ALA A 76 -18.15 5.61 9.16
CA ALA A 76 -17.84 4.22 9.53
C ALA A 76 -16.50 3.76 8.93
N LEU A 77 -16.24 4.06 7.65
CA LEU A 77 -14.96 3.78 7.01
C LEU A 77 -13.82 4.52 7.73
N ALA A 78 -13.99 5.81 8.02
CA ALA A 78 -12.99 6.60 8.72
C ALA A 78 -12.71 6.07 10.13
N ALA A 79 -13.75 5.63 10.86
CA ALA A 79 -13.60 5.03 12.19
C ALA A 79 -12.82 3.70 12.13
N ARG A 80 -13.11 2.84 11.13
CA ARG A 80 -12.38 1.58 10.93
C ARG A 80 -10.92 1.79 10.57
N THR A 81 -10.63 2.71 9.65
CA THR A 81 -9.25 3.07 9.31
C THR A 81 -8.50 3.51 10.58
N ARG A 82 -9.11 4.39 11.39
CA ARG A 82 -8.51 4.86 12.64
C ARG A 82 -8.24 3.73 13.64
N ALA A 83 -9.19 2.80 13.80
CA ALA A 83 -9.04 1.67 14.69
C ALA A 83 -7.90 0.72 14.23
N LEU A 84 -7.80 0.45 12.93
CA LEU A 84 -6.70 -0.35 12.38
C LEU A 84 -5.34 0.37 12.52
N ASP A 85 -5.32 1.69 12.41
CA ASP A 85 -4.10 2.49 12.62
C ASP A 85 -3.67 2.49 14.10
N GLU A 86 -4.63 2.54 15.02
CA GLU A 86 -4.38 2.43 16.46
C GLU A 86 -3.86 1.04 16.84
N ASP A 87 -4.46 -0.03 16.30
CA ASP A 87 -4.02 -1.41 16.49
C ASP A 87 -2.62 -1.65 15.91
N ALA A 88 -2.35 -1.14 14.71
CA ALA A 88 -1.02 -1.18 14.09
C ALA A 88 0.02 -0.44 14.94
N LYS A 89 -0.33 0.72 15.52
CA LYS A 89 0.59 1.44 16.41
C LYS A 89 0.82 0.70 17.72
N ALA A 90 -0.22 0.08 18.28
CA ALA A 90 -0.13 -0.67 19.53
C ALA A 90 0.66 -1.98 19.38
N SER A 91 0.60 -2.61 18.21
CA SER A 91 1.32 -3.85 17.89
C SER A 91 2.68 -3.63 17.23
N ALA A 92 3.09 -2.38 17.01
CA ALA A 92 4.34 -2.04 16.35
C ALA A 92 5.56 -2.62 17.10
N PRO A 93 6.40 -3.41 16.43
CA PRO A 93 7.62 -3.93 17.03
C PRO A 93 8.59 -2.79 17.33
N GLY A 94 9.27 -2.89 18.48
CA GLY A 94 10.27 -1.90 18.90
C GLY A 94 11.49 -1.84 17.98
N PRO A 95 12.34 -0.80 18.11
CA PRO A 95 13.54 -0.63 17.29
C PRO A 95 14.55 -1.77 17.43
N ASP A 96 14.56 -2.46 18.57
CA ASP A 96 15.46 -3.60 18.84
C ASP A 96 14.89 -4.96 18.40
N ALA A 97 13.64 -4.99 17.89
CA ALA A 97 13.04 -6.23 17.41
C ALA A 97 13.82 -6.80 16.20
N PRO A 98 13.71 -8.10 15.89
CA PRO A 98 14.32 -8.66 14.69
C PRO A 98 13.85 -7.95 13.40
N VAL A 99 14.76 -7.73 12.45
CA VAL A 99 14.46 -7.05 11.16
C VAL A 99 13.26 -7.67 10.45
N MET A 100 13.21 -9.01 10.39
CA MET A 100 12.11 -9.73 9.76
C MET A 100 10.77 -9.56 10.49
N GLU A 101 10.77 -9.29 11.79
CA GLU A 101 9.54 -8.98 12.53
C GLU A 101 9.01 -7.59 12.15
N ARG A 102 9.88 -6.57 12.13
CA ARG A 102 9.52 -5.23 11.68
C ARG A 102 9.06 -5.22 10.23
N LEU A 103 9.72 -5.98 9.36
CA LEU A 103 9.34 -6.12 7.95
C LEU A 103 8.00 -6.83 7.78
N ARG A 104 7.70 -7.87 8.57
CA ARG A 104 6.37 -8.51 8.57
C ARG A 104 5.28 -7.56 9.05
N HIS A 105 5.55 -6.79 10.11
CA HIS A 105 4.62 -5.78 10.59
C HIS A 105 4.34 -4.73 9.51
N TRP A 106 5.37 -4.26 8.80
CA TRP A 106 5.19 -3.34 7.68
C TRP A 106 4.36 -3.98 6.56
N GLY A 107 4.61 -5.25 6.23
CA GLY A 107 3.81 -5.95 5.22
C GLY A 107 2.33 -6.11 5.59
N ALA A 108 1.99 -6.10 6.88
CA ALA A 108 0.62 -6.22 7.37
C ALA A 108 -0.09 -4.86 7.55
N HIS A 109 0.65 -3.83 7.96
CA HIS A 109 0.05 -2.56 8.40
C HIS A 109 0.63 -1.31 7.71
N GLY A 110 1.72 -1.45 6.98
CA GLY A 110 2.37 -0.38 6.25
C GLY A 110 1.67 -0.07 4.93
N GLU A 111 2.11 1.02 4.30
CA GLU A 111 1.56 1.45 3.01
C GLU A 111 2.31 0.78 1.84
N PRO A 112 1.64 -0.09 1.05
CA PRO A 112 2.29 -0.77 -0.06
C PRO A 112 2.47 0.16 -1.27
N GLY A 113 3.51 -0.13 -2.04
CA GLY A 113 3.79 0.51 -3.33
C GLY A 113 4.83 -0.30 -4.07
N LEU A 114 4.85 -0.27 -5.41
CA LEU A 114 5.77 -1.11 -6.18
C LEU A 114 7.24 -0.88 -5.80
N SER A 115 7.65 0.38 -5.68
CA SER A 115 9.01 0.76 -5.25
C SER A 115 9.33 0.36 -3.79
N ALA A 116 8.38 0.54 -2.86
CA ALA A 116 8.55 0.11 -1.46
C ALA A 116 8.61 -1.42 -1.34
N ASN A 117 7.78 -2.14 -2.11
CA ASN A 117 7.81 -3.60 -2.20
C ASN A 117 9.14 -4.09 -2.79
N THR A 118 9.73 -3.37 -3.74
CA THR A 118 11.08 -3.67 -4.24
C THR A 118 12.13 -3.53 -3.14
N LEU A 119 12.10 -2.48 -2.31
CA LEU A 119 13.01 -2.35 -1.16
C LEU A 119 12.84 -3.49 -0.15
N ALA A 120 11.59 -3.79 0.23
CA ALA A 120 11.28 -4.88 1.15
C ALA A 120 11.73 -6.25 0.61
N GLY A 121 11.51 -6.50 -0.69
CA GLY A 121 11.95 -7.70 -1.38
C GLY A 121 13.48 -7.82 -1.46
N ALA A 122 14.16 -6.72 -1.78
CA ALA A 122 15.62 -6.67 -1.81
C ALA A 122 16.25 -6.91 -0.42
N LEU A 123 15.70 -6.30 0.63
CA LEU A 123 16.15 -6.58 2.00
C LEU A 123 15.97 -8.06 2.35
N LYS A 124 14.82 -8.65 1.99
CA LYS A 124 14.57 -10.08 2.21
C LYS A 124 15.56 -10.95 1.42
N ALA A 125 15.91 -10.55 0.20
CA ALA A 125 16.90 -11.24 -0.62
C ALA A 125 18.29 -11.19 0.04
N ASP A 126 18.74 -10.01 0.48
CA ASP A 126 20.02 -9.81 1.18
C ASP A 126 20.10 -10.63 2.47
N LEU A 127 19.02 -10.69 3.26
CA LEU A 127 18.99 -11.44 4.53
C LEU A 127 18.97 -12.96 4.35
N ASN A 128 18.32 -13.46 3.30
CA ASN A 128 18.14 -14.90 3.09
C ASN A 128 19.09 -15.50 2.05
N GLY A 129 19.94 -14.67 1.42
CA GLY A 129 20.78 -15.10 0.30
C GLY A 129 19.96 -15.56 -0.90
N ALA A 130 18.81 -14.92 -1.15
CA ALA A 130 17.92 -15.24 -2.27
C ALA A 130 18.14 -14.26 -3.44
N ASP A 131 17.58 -14.60 -4.60
CA ASP A 131 17.59 -13.72 -5.77
C ASP A 131 16.66 -12.51 -5.56
N LEU A 132 16.95 -11.43 -6.28
CA LEU A 132 16.09 -10.25 -6.35
C LEU A 132 14.75 -10.57 -7.04
N PRO A 133 13.70 -9.76 -6.79
CA PRO A 133 12.46 -9.84 -7.55
C PRO A 133 12.69 -9.69 -9.06
N GLU A 134 11.93 -10.43 -9.88
CA GLU A 134 12.01 -10.37 -11.35
C GLU A 134 11.74 -8.96 -11.89
N ALA A 135 10.80 -8.24 -11.28
CA ALA A 135 10.51 -6.85 -11.58
C ALA A 135 11.10 -5.92 -10.51
N ILE A 136 12.04 -5.07 -10.93
CA ILE A 136 12.61 -4.02 -10.08
C ILE A 136 11.91 -2.70 -10.38
N HIS A 137 11.16 -2.19 -9.42
CA HIS A 137 10.50 -0.90 -9.49
C HIS A 137 11.26 0.12 -8.62
N TYR A 138 11.25 1.38 -9.03
CA TYR A 138 11.86 2.49 -8.32
C TYR A 138 10.86 3.65 -8.23
N PRO A 139 11.02 4.59 -7.27
CA PRO A 139 10.09 5.69 -7.12
C PRO A 139 10.13 6.62 -8.34
N HIS A 140 8.97 6.89 -8.95
CA HIS A 140 8.85 7.80 -10.08
C HIS A 140 8.32 9.18 -9.67
N ASP A 141 7.66 9.27 -8.52
CA ASP A 141 7.10 10.51 -8.00
C ASP A 141 7.29 10.65 -6.46
N PRO A 142 6.92 11.81 -5.88
CA PRO A 142 7.01 12.01 -4.44
C PRO A 142 6.14 11.07 -3.60
N SER A 143 5.01 10.56 -4.13
CA SER A 143 4.15 9.61 -3.43
C SER A 143 4.82 8.23 -3.36
N ASP A 144 5.48 7.79 -4.43
CA ASP A 144 6.31 6.58 -4.40
C ASP A 144 7.46 6.72 -3.39
N LEU A 145 8.15 7.87 -3.42
CA LEU A 145 9.23 8.16 -2.47
C LEU A 145 8.71 8.15 -1.02
N ARG A 146 7.54 8.75 -0.77
CA ARG A 146 6.88 8.75 0.54
C ARG A 146 6.72 7.34 1.09
N ARG A 147 6.16 6.43 0.28
CA ARG A 147 5.95 5.03 0.66
C ARG A 147 7.26 4.29 0.97
N CYS A 148 8.31 4.51 0.16
CA CYS A 148 9.64 3.99 0.47
C CYS A 148 10.17 4.51 1.81
N ARG A 149 10.00 5.81 2.09
CA ARG A 149 10.45 6.42 3.35
C ARG A 149 9.66 5.92 4.57
N LEU A 150 8.36 5.68 4.43
CA LEU A 150 7.54 5.08 5.50
C LEU A 150 8.01 3.66 5.85
N LEU A 151 8.36 2.86 4.83
CA LEU A 151 9.01 1.56 5.05
C LEU A 151 10.32 1.73 5.84
N ILE A 152 11.18 2.66 5.43
CA ILE A 152 12.51 2.85 6.04
C ILE A 152 12.41 3.39 7.48
N ASP A 153 11.45 4.27 7.77
CA ASP A 153 11.20 4.74 9.14
C ASP A 153 10.88 3.56 10.09
N GLN A 154 10.24 2.50 9.58
CA GLN A 154 9.93 1.28 10.35
C GLN A 154 11.04 0.21 10.26
N VAL A 155 11.74 0.13 9.13
CA VAL A 155 12.77 -0.88 8.83
C VAL A 155 14.00 -0.17 8.25
N PRO A 156 14.86 0.42 9.10
CA PRO A 156 16.00 1.22 8.64
C PRO A 156 16.97 0.48 7.71
N GLU A 157 17.06 -0.84 7.84
CA GLU A 157 17.90 -1.71 7.00
C GLU A 157 17.42 -1.79 5.55
N ALA A 158 16.18 -1.38 5.26
CA ALA A 158 15.65 -1.27 3.91
C ALA A 158 16.14 0.00 3.18
N ALA A 159 16.97 0.83 3.81
CA ALA A 159 17.54 2.02 3.19
C ALA A 159 18.34 1.65 1.92
N PRO A 160 18.17 2.35 0.78
CA PRO A 160 18.80 1.95 -0.48
C PRO A 160 20.33 1.85 -0.42
N GLU A 161 20.98 2.67 0.40
CA GLU A 161 22.42 2.63 0.63
C GLU A 161 22.90 1.30 1.22
N SER A 162 22.05 0.59 1.97
CA SER A 162 22.33 -0.69 2.62
C SER A 162 22.09 -1.89 1.69
N LEU A 163 21.34 -1.73 0.60
CA LEU A 163 20.90 -2.83 -0.27
C LEU A 163 21.84 -3.03 -1.46
N ARG A 164 22.91 -3.80 -1.22
CA ARG A 164 24.01 -3.95 -2.20
C ARG A 164 23.55 -4.65 -3.48
N LEU A 165 22.75 -5.71 -3.38
CA LEU A 165 22.26 -6.44 -4.55
C LEU A 165 21.37 -5.54 -5.42
N LEU A 166 20.47 -4.78 -4.80
CA LEU A 166 19.55 -3.89 -5.51
C LEU A 166 20.30 -2.81 -6.31
N ARG A 167 21.31 -2.19 -5.69
CA ARG A 167 22.15 -1.19 -6.35
C ARG A 167 22.95 -1.79 -7.52
N ALA A 168 23.45 -3.01 -7.38
CA ALA A 168 24.16 -3.67 -8.47
C ALA A 168 23.24 -4.03 -9.65
N ALA A 169 21.96 -4.31 -9.37
CA ALA A 169 20.99 -4.74 -10.38
C ALA A 169 20.20 -3.59 -11.05
N SER A 170 20.19 -2.39 -10.48
CA SER A 170 19.44 -1.25 -11.01
C SER A 170 20.25 0.05 -10.94
N PRO A 171 20.62 0.63 -12.11
CA PRO A 171 21.27 1.94 -12.17
C PRO A 171 20.47 3.03 -11.46
N GLN A 172 19.14 3.00 -11.58
CA GLN A 172 18.24 3.95 -10.94
C GLN A 172 18.33 3.85 -9.42
N TRP A 173 18.28 2.64 -8.84
CA TRP A 173 18.44 2.47 -7.40
C TRP A 173 19.84 2.84 -6.90
N ASP A 174 20.89 2.59 -7.69
CA ASP A 174 22.24 3.04 -7.33
C ASP A 174 22.38 4.57 -7.34
N ALA A 175 21.77 5.24 -8.33
CA ALA A 175 21.70 6.70 -8.36
C ALA A 175 20.88 7.27 -7.20
N LEU A 176 19.70 6.69 -6.92
CA LEU A 176 18.85 7.05 -5.79
C LEU A 176 19.59 6.86 -4.46
N ALA A 177 20.31 5.74 -4.27
CA ALA A 177 21.09 5.49 -3.07
C ALA A 177 22.18 6.54 -2.84
N ARG A 178 22.87 6.99 -3.91
CA ARG A 178 23.86 8.09 -3.81
C ARG A 178 23.23 9.42 -3.44
N GLY A 179 22.02 9.69 -3.93
CA GLY A 179 21.29 10.96 -3.73
C GLY A 179 20.30 10.96 -2.57
N TRP A 180 20.16 9.85 -1.84
CA TRP A 180 19.00 9.60 -0.97
C TRP A 180 18.79 10.68 0.08
N GLY A 181 19.82 11.02 0.84
CA GLY A 181 19.75 12.04 1.89
C GLY A 181 19.34 13.42 1.36
N ALA A 182 19.85 13.82 0.18
CA ALA A 182 19.51 15.10 -0.43
C ALA A 182 18.05 15.12 -0.93
N LEU A 183 17.57 14.00 -1.46
CA LEU A 183 16.20 13.81 -1.89
C LEU A 183 15.23 13.86 -0.70
N CYS A 184 15.53 13.15 0.39
CA CYS A 184 14.75 13.18 1.62
C CYS A 184 14.70 14.60 2.23
N ALA A 185 15.85 15.28 2.34
CA ALA A 185 15.89 16.64 2.88
C ALA A 185 15.07 17.63 2.05
N ARG A 186 15.03 17.46 0.73
CA ARG A 186 14.21 18.29 -0.16
C ARG A 186 12.71 18.05 0.09
N MET A 187 12.30 16.79 0.20
CA MET A 187 10.94 16.42 0.52
C MET A 187 10.53 16.92 1.91
N ASP A 188 11.41 16.83 2.90
CA ASP A 188 11.16 17.34 4.26
C ASP A 188 10.90 18.85 4.27
N HIS A 189 11.61 19.60 3.42
CA HIS A 189 11.41 21.04 3.28
C HIS A 189 10.14 21.42 2.52
N GLU A 190 9.82 20.70 1.44
CA GLU A 190 8.68 20.99 0.57
C GLU A 190 7.36 20.49 1.16
N CYS A 191 7.40 19.33 1.84
CA CYS A 191 6.25 18.64 2.41
C CYS A 191 6.53 18.21 3.85
N PRO A 192 6.60 19.12 4.84
CA PRO A 192 6.96 18.79 6.22
C PRO A 192 6.03 17.75 6.89
N GLN A 193 4.79 17.64 6.41
CA GLN A 193 3.79 16.70 6.92
C GLN A 193 3.71 15.41 6.11
N TRP A 194 4.71 15.08 5.27
CA TRP A 194 4.66 13.91 4.38
C TRP A 194 4.36 12.58 5.08
N ARG A 195 4.60 12.44 6.39
CA ARG A 195 4.26 11.23 7.15
C ARG A 195 2.76 11.07 7.39
N ALA A 196 2.01 12.16 7.38
CA ALA A 196 0.56 12.12 7.51
C ALA A 196 -0.09 11.68 6.19
N PRO A 197 -1.23 10.96 6.23
CA PRO A 197 -2.01 10.63 5.03
C PRO A 197 -2.39 11.88 4.22
N GLU A 198 -2.72 12.97 4.91
CA GLU A 198 -3.08 14.27 4.31
C GLU A 198 -1.86 15.05 3.80
N GLY A 199 -0.65 14.58 4.12
CA GLY A 199 0.61 15.17 3.71
C GLY A 199 0.98 14.90 2.25
N GLU A 200 0.15 14.15 1.51
CA GLU A 200 0.30 13.87 0.10
C GLU A 200 0.05 15.15 -0.73
N THR A 201 1.04 16.03 -0.70
CA THR A 201 1.05 17.31 -1.42
C THR A 201 1.96 17.24 -2.63
N PHE A 202 1.64 18.02 -3.66
CA PHE A 202 2.42 18.09 -4.90
C PHE A 202 3.82 18.67 -4.64
N ALA A 203 4.79 17.79 -4.39
CA ALA A 203 6.19 18.15 -4.12
C ALA A 203 6.97 18.35 -5.44
N LEU A 204 6.70 19.45 -6.16
CA LEU A 204 7.25 19.68 -7.50
C LEU A 204 8.79 19.71 -7.54
N ARG A 205 9.43 20.31 -6.55
CA ARG A 205 10.90 20.37 -6.48
C ARG A 205 11.48 18.99 -6.20
N THR A 206 10.84 18.23 -5.33
CA THR A 206 11.17 16.84 -5.02
C THR A 206 11.02 15.97 -6.26
N TYR A 207 9.89 16.08 -6.98
CA TYR A 207 9.65 15.41 -8.24
C TYR A 207 10.73 15.71 -9.28
N ARG A 208 11.05 16.99 -9.51
CA ARG A 208 12.10 17.38 -10.47
C ARG A 208 13.47 16.83 -10.09
N HIS A 209 13.79 16.82 -8.79
CA HIS A 209 15.05 16.27 -8.33
C HIS A 209 15.12 14.75 -8.48
N LEU A 210 14.01 14.06 -8.18
CA LEU A 210 13.87 12.63 -8.38
C LEU A 210 14.07 12.25 -9.85
N GLN A 211 13.40 12.95 -10.76
CA GLN A 211 13.55 12.72 -12.21
C GLN A 211 14.99 12.98 -12.67
N ALA A 212 15.63 14.07 -12.23
CA ALA A 212 17.02 14.35 -12.59
C ALA A 212 18.00 13.28 -12.09
N VAL A 213 17.75 12.67 -10.92
CA VAL A 213 18.56 11.56 -10.40
C VAL A 213 18.37 10.29 -11.24
N ILE A 214 17.14 10.02 -11.68
CA ILE A 214 16.80 8.84 -12.49
C ILE A 214 17.32 8.98 -13.92
N GLU A 215 17.08 10.12 -14.58
CA GLU A 215 17.55 10.39 -15.95
C GLU A 215 19.08 10.42 -16.04
N GLY A 216 19.76 10.83 -14.96
CA GLY A 216 21.22 10.80 -14.88
C GLY A 216 21.82 9.41 -14.60
N ALA A 217 20.99 8.38 -14.46
CA ALA A 217 21.42 7.00 -14.20
C ALA A 217 21.62 6.16 -15.48
N ASP A 218 21.22 6.68 -16.64
CA ASP A 218 21.36 6.04 -17.96
C ASP A 218 22.81 6.08 -18.50
#